data_AF-A0A379XND0-F1
#
_entry.id   AF-A0A379XND0-F1
#
_cell.length_a   1.000
_cell.length_b   1.000
_cell.length_c   1.000
_cell.angle_alpha   90.00
_cell.angle_beta   90.00
_cell.angle_gamma   90.00
#
_symmetry.space_group_name_H-M   'P 1'
#
loop_
_entity.id
_entity.type
_entity.pdbx_description
1 polymer ?
#
loop_
_entity_poly.entity_id
_entity_poly.type
_entity_poly.pdbx_seq_one_letter_code
_entity_poly.pdbx_strand_id
1 'polypeptide(L)'
;MSLVENIARRRPRSNELLQVIKDMKIRGLSDSEISEITGYSSNWVSSINMLLDKGENKLLSAVERGNLPLYLAVQFARCETEEAQDILTEAYDKKLIKSRDIIKIKHILNQRTVGNKGAKAAGFYYHKPSKRMTAEELIELYENSIAEHKSVYNNSKFIKTNLLIVNEIFNIIMMNKSFQHILEQENLSELPSQILNPVNKEVLK
;
A
#
# COMPACT_ATOMS: atom_id res chain seq x y z
N MET A 1 26.54 -35.47 9.61
CA MET A 1 25.95 -34.41 10.45
C MET A 1 24.68 -33.92 9.78
N SER A 2 23.54 -34.02 10.48
CA SER A 2 22.21 -33.66 9.95
C SER A 2 22.02 -32.13 9.96
N LEU A 3 21.26 -31.59 8.99
CA LEU A 3 20.80 -30.18 8.98
C LEU A 3 20.14 -29.79 10.31
N VAL A 4 19.42 -30.74 10.93
CA VAL A 4 18.75 -30.62 12.23
C VAL A 4 19.76 -30.36 13.36
N GLU A 5 20.92 -31.01 13.30
CA GLU A 5 21.98 -30.89 14.31
C GLU A 5 22.72 -29.54 14.23
N ASN A 6 22.74 -28.92 13.05
CA ASN A 6 23.37 -27.61 12.85
C ASN A 6 22.48 -26.45 13.35
N ILE A 7 21.15 -26.60 13.23
CA ILE A 7 20.14 -25.63 13.69
C ILE A 7 20.07 -25.56 15.21
N ALA A 8 20.18 -26.69 15.91
CA ALA A 8 20.19 -26.70 17.39
C ALA A 8 21.47 -26.05 17.96
N ARG A 9 22.57 -26.02 17.20
CA ARG A 9 23.89 -25.54 17.65
C ARG A 9 24.14 -24.06 17.34
N ARG A 10 23.44 -23.46 16.35
CA ARG A 10 23.55 -22.04 15.96
C ARG A 10 22.17 -21.40 15.88
N ARG A 11 21.95 -20.21 16.44
CA ARG A 11 20.75 -19.40 16.13
C ARG A 11 20.83 -18.94 14.66
N PRO A 12 20.01 -19.49 13.74
CA PRO A 12 20.09 -19.12 12.33
C PRO A 12 19.70 -17.65 12.14
N ARG A 13 20.31 -16.96 11.17
CA ARG A 13 19.84 -15.61 10.81
C ARG A 13 18.41 -15.71 10.24
N SER A 14 17.58 -14.69 10.41
CA SER A 14 16.13 -14.75 10.13
C SER A 14 15.79 -15.38 8.75
N ASN A 15 16.58 -15.07 7.71
CA ASN A 15 16.40 -15.59 6.37
C ASN A 15 16.71 -17.10 6.23
N GLU A 16 17.72 -17.58 6.95
CA GLU A 16 18.07 -19.00 6.98
C GLU A 16 16.96 -19.80 7.68
N LEU A 17 16.35 -19.23 8.72
CA LEU A 17 15.22 -19.85 9.42
C LEU A 17 14.00 -20.01 8.51
N LEU A 18 13.64 -19.00 7.71
CA LEU A 18 12.52 -19.10 6.77
C LEU A 18 12.75 -20.17 5.70
N GLN A 19 13.98 -20.25 5.18
CA GLN A 19 14.34 -21.27 4.19
C GLN A 19 14.30 -22.68 4.79
N VAL A 20 14.79 -22.84 6.02
CA VAL A 20 14.71 -24.10 6.77
C VAL A 20 13.26 -24.53 7.00
N ILE A 21 12.38 -23.61 7.41
CA ILE A 21 10.95 -23.89 7.61
C ILE A 21 10.31 -24.32 6.29
N LYS A 22 10.60 -23.61 5.20
CA LYS A 22 10.13 -23.97 3.86
C LYS A 22 10.58 -25.38 3.45
N ASP A 23 11.86 -25.69 3.65
CA ASP A 23 12.42 -27.01 3.31
C ASP A 23 11.80 -28.12 4.17
N MET A 24 11.54 -27.88 5.46
CA MET A 24 10.84 -28.82 6.34
C MET A 24 9.39 -29.04 5.88
N LYS A 25 8.68 -27.98 5.48
CA LYS A 25 7.33 -28.08 4.95
C LYS A 25 7.27 -28.88 3.64
N ILE A 26 8.22 -28.65 2.73
CA ILE A 26 8.35 -29.41 1.46
C ILE A 26 8.62 -30.90 1.73
N ARG A 27 9.34 -31.22 2.81
CA ARG A 27 9.57 -32.61 3.25
C ARG A 27 8.36 -33.26 3.92
N GLY A 28 7.23 -32.55 4.03
CA GLY A 28 5.98 -33.08 4.55
C GLY A 28 5.80 -32.99 6.07
N LEU A 29 6.66 -32.24 6.77
CA LEU A 29 6.50 -32.04 8.21
C LEU A 29 5.28 -31.14 8.50
N SER A 30 4.56 -31.48 9.57
CA SER A 30 3.49 -30.67 10.13
C SER A 30 4.02 -29.43 10.84
N ASP A 31 3.17 -28.41 11.01
CA ASP A 31 3.54 -27.18 11.70
C ASP A 31 3.92 -27.44 13.18
N SER A 32 3.39 -28.52 13.78
CA SER A 32 3.73 -28.96 15.14
C SER A 32 5.12 -29.58 15.21
N GLU A 33 5.47 -30.46 14.27
CA GLU A 33 6.82 -31.06 14.22
C GLU A 33 7.89 -29.99 13.95
N ILE A 34 7.60 -29.04 13.06
CA ILE A 34 8.49 -27.91 12.79
C ILE A 34 8.64 -27.01 14.03
N SER A 35 7.55 -26.78 14.77
CA SER A 35 7.57 -26.02 16.04
C SER A 35 8.50 -26.68 17.06
N GLU A 36 8.40 -27.99 17.24
CA GLU A 36 9.27 -28.75 18.17
C GLU A 36 10.75 -28.70 17.75
N ILE A 37 11.04 -28.84 16.45
CA ILE A 37 12.41 -28.84 15.93
C ILE A 37 13.04 -27.44 16.00
N THR A 38 12.27 -26.39 15.72
CA THR A 38 12.80 -25.02 15.62
C THR A 38 12.71 -24.24 16.94
N GLY A 39 11.91 -24.71 17.91
CA GLY A 39 11.67 -24.03 19.18
C GLY A 39 10.75 -22.80 19.10
N TYR A 40 10.11 -22.55 17.96
CA TYR A 40 9.10 -21.51 17.79
C TYR A 40 7.70 -22.06 18.04
N SER A 41 6.71 -21.20 18.31
CA SER A 41 5.33 -21.63 18.50
C SER A 41 4.70 -22.12 17.19
N SER A 42 3.81 -23.11 17.28
CA SER A 42 3.06 -23.62 16.12
C SER A 42 2.30 -22.51 15.38
N ASN A 43 1.72 -21.55 16.10
CA ASN A 43 1.06 -20.38 15.48
C ASN A 43 2.02 -19.51 14.66
N TRP A 44 3.25 -19.32 15.13
CA TRP A 44 4.26 -18.57 14.42
C TRP A 44 4.68 -19.32 13.15
N VAL A 45 4.95 -20.64 13.26
CA VAL A 45 5.29 -21.50 12.11
C VAL A 45 4.17 -21.48 11.05
N SER A 46 2.92 -21.63 11.48
CA SER A 46 1.75 -21.59 10.60
C SER A 46 1.62 -20.24 9.87
N SER A 47 1.85 -19.13 10.57
CA SER A 47 1.85 -17.78 9.99
C SER A 47 2.94 -17.62 8.93
N ILE A 48 4.14 -18.16 9.18
CA ILE A 48 5.24 -18.14 8.23
C ILE A 48 4.93 -19.00 7.00
N ASN A 49 4.44 -20.22 7.19
CA ASN A 49 4.05 -21.11 6.10
C ASN A 49 2.97 -20.47 5.21
N MET A 50 1.94 -19.87 5.81
CA MET A 50 0.89 -19.15 5.06
C MET A 50 1.48 -18.03 4.17
N LEU A 51 2.42 -17.25 4.69
CA LEU A 51 3.06 -16.18 3.92
C LEU A 51 3.95 -16.73 2.79
N LEU A 52 4.67 -17.82 3.05
CA LEU A 52 5.50 -18.51 2.05
C LEU A 52 4.64 -19.11 0.93
N ASP A 53 3.52 -19.75 1.27
CA ASP A 53 2.59 -20.37 0.31
C ASP A 53 1.94 -19.33 -0.60
N LYS A 54 1.63 -18.14 -0.07
CA LYS A 54 1.13 -17.00 -0.86
C LYS A 54 2.22 -16.24 -1.63
N GLY A 55 3.49 -16.62 -1.50
CA GLY A 55 4.59 -15.93 -2.17
C GLY A 55 4.83 -14.50 -1.67
N GLU A 56 4.48 -14.20 -0.42
CA GLU A 56 4.54 -12.87 0.19
C GLU A 56 5.96 -12.51 0.67
N ASN A 57 6.94 -12.62 -0.22
CA ASN A 57 8.36 -12.40 0.08
C ASN A 57 8.64 -10.98 0.61
N LYS A 58 7.94 -9.97 0.10
CA LYS A 58 8.08 -8.57 0.54
C LYS A 58 7.62 -8.37 1.99
N LEU A 59 6.51 -9.00 2.37
CA LEU A 59 5.99 -8.94 3.73
C LEU A 59 6.90 -9.72 4.68
N LEU A 60 7.32 -10.92 4.31
CA LEU A 60 8.28 -11.72 5.09
C LEU A 60 9.58 -10.93 5.35
N SER A 61 10.19 -10.35 4.32
CA SER A 61 11.40 -9.54 4.50
C SER A 61 11.18 -8.29 5.36
N ALA A 62 9.98 -7.70 5.36
CA ALA A 62 9.66 -6.58 6.23
C ALA A 62 9.51 -7.01 7.70
N VAL A 63 8.94 -8.19 7.93
CA VAL A 63 8.84 -8.82 9.26
C VAL A 63 10.21 -9.14 9.82
N GLU A 64 11.09 -9.73 9.02
CA GLU A 64 12.46 -10.04 9.43
C GLU A 64 13.27 -8.81 9.85
N ARG A 65 13.06 -7.68 9.15
CA ARG A 65 13.71 -6.41 9.47
C ARG A 65 13.09 -5.69 10.68
N GLY A 66 12.01 -6.22 11.26
CA GLY A 66 11.27 -5.58 12.36
C GLY A 66 10.47 -4.33 11.92
N ASN A 67 10.31 -4.11 10.62
CA ASN A 67 9.57 -2.96 10.08
C ASN A 67 8.07 -3.22 9.96
N LEU A 68 7.65 -4.48 10.06
CA LEU A 68 6.25 -4.90 9.97
C LEU A 68 6.00 -6.01 10.99
N PRO A 69 5.03 -5.88 11.91
CA PRO A 69 4.65 -6.98 12.78
C PRO A 69 4.11 -8.19 12.00
N LEU A 70 4.44 -9.41 12.43
CA LEU A 70 4.02 -10.65 11.74
C LEU A 70 2.49 -10.77 11.61
N TYR A 71 1.74 -10.41 12.65
CA TYR A 71 0.28 -10.48 12.59
C TYR A 71 -0.31 -9.55 11.50
N LEU A 72 0.27 -8.37 11.31
CA LEU A 72 -0.12 -7.43 10.25
C LEU A 72 0.25 -7.99 8.88
N ALA A 73 1.44 -8.59 8.73
CA ALA A 73 1.81 -9.26 7.50
C ALA A 73 0.81 -10.36 7.10
N VAL A 74 0.35 -11.16 8.07
CA VAL A 74 -0.68 -12.18 7.85
C VAL A 74 -2.01 -11.56 7.43
N GLN A 75 -2.45 -10.47 8.05
CA GLN A 75 -3.67 -9.76 7.66
C GLN A 75 -3.56 -9.21 6.24
N PHE A 76 -2.48 -8.48 5.91
CA PHE A 76 -2.28 -7.95 4.56
C PHE A 76 -2.19 -9.05 3.50
N ALA A 77 -1.61 -10.22 3.83
CA ALA A 77 -1.54 -11.36 2.93
C ALA A 77 -2.92 -12.00 2.66
N ARG A 78 -3.92 -11.78 3.52
CA ARG A 78 -5.31 -12.25 3.31
C ARG A 78 -6.12 -11.32 2.44
N CYS A 79 -5.72 -10.06 2.34
CA CYS A 79 -6.50 -8.99 1.75
C CYS A 79 -5.96 -8.49 0.40
N GLU A 80 -6.84 -7.87 -0.37
CA GLU A 80 -6.51 -7.11 -1.57
C GLU A 80 -6.09 -5.67 -1.24
N THR A 81 -5.68 -4.90 -2.25
CA THR A 81 -5.02 -3.60 -2.07
C THR A 81 -5.94 -2.55 -1.41
N GLU A 82 -7.24 -2.61 -1.67
CA GLU A 82 -8.24 -1.66 -1.18
C GLU A 82 -8.50 -1.83 0.33
N GLU A 83 -8.59 -3.08 0.79
CA GLU A 83 -8.76 -3.46 2.20
C GLU A 83 -7.55 -3.15 3.09
N ALA A 84 -6.38 -2.86 2.49
CA ALA A 84 -5.15 -2.59 3.24
C ALA A 84 -5.20 -1.27 4.02
N GLN A 85 -6.00 -0.29 3.56
CA GLN A 85 -6.14 0.99 4.25
C GLN A 85 -6.95 0.84 5.55
N ASP A 86 -7.97 -0.03 5.56
CA ASP A 86 -8.78 -0.30 6.75
C ASP A 86 -7.96 -1.01 7.82
N ILE A 87 -7.16 -2.01 7.43
CA ILE A 87 -6.24 -2.73 8.32
C ILE A 87 -5.24 -1.76 8.99
N LEU A 88 -4.72 -0.78 8.23
CA LEU A 88 -3.81 0.23 8.77
C LEU A 88 -4.49 1.14 9.80
N THR A 89 -5.72 1.58 9.50
CA THR A 89 -6.52 2.42 10.38
C THR A 89 -6.84 1.69 11.68
N GLU A 90 -7.34 0.45 11.59
CA GLU A 90 -7.67 -0.38 12.74
C GLU A 90 -6.44 -0.66 13.62
N ALA A 91 -5.29 -0.96 13.02
CA ALA A 91 -4.05 -1.19 13.76
C ALA A 91 -3.53 0.06 14.47
N TYR A 92 -3.74 1.25 13.90
CA TYR A 92 -3.40 2.51 14.52
C TYR A 92 -4.33 2.82 15.70
N ASP A 93 -5.64 2.64 15.51
CA ASP A 93 -6.65 2.89 16.54
C ASP A 93 -6.47 1.97 17.76
N LYS A 94 -6.13 0.71 17.50
CA LYS A 94 -5.76 -0.27 18.54
C LYS A 94 -4.37 -0.03 19.16
N LYS A 95 -3.66 1.03 18.75
CA LYS A 95 -2.30 1.39 19.20
C LYS A 95 -1.26 0.29 18.99
N LEU A 96 -1.49 -0.61 18.02
CA LEU A 96 -0.55 -1.68 17.69
C LEU A 96 0.61 -1.17 16.82
N ILE A 97 0.39 -0.07 16.10
CA ILE A 97 1.41 0.65 15.33
C ILE A 97 1.37 2.15 15.62
N LYS A 98 2.51 2.84 15.47
CA LYS A 98 2.60 4.29 15.66
C LYS A 98 2.46 5.02 14.33
N SER A 99 2.17 6.33 14.36
CA SER A 99 2.05 7.15 13.16
C SER A 99 3.27 7.08 12.24
N ARG A 100 4.49 6.98 12.82
CA ARG A 100 5.74 6.82 12.08
C ARG A 100 5.86 5.48 11.33
N ASP A 101 5.18 4.44 11.82
CA ASP A 101 5.24 3.10 11.24
C ASP A 101 4.28 2.99 10.06
N ILE A 102 3.19 3.78 10.03
CA ILE A 102 2.23 3.83 8.92
C ILE A 102 2.92 4.14 7.59
N ILE A 103 3.78 5.16 7.56
CA ILE A 103 4.49 5.57 6.33
C ILE A 103 5.38 4.43 5.81
N LYS A 104 6.11 3.77 6.72
CA LYS A 104 6.97 2.63 6.37
C LYS A 104 6.16 1.45 5.83
N ILE A 105 5.06 1.12 6.49
CA ILE A 105 4.18 0.01 6.08
C ILE A 105 3.52 0.32 4.73
N LYS A 106 3.03 1.56 4.50
CA LYS A 106 2.53 1.99 3.19
C LYS A 106 3.57 1.83 2.09
N HIS A 107 4.82 2.19 2.35
CA HIS A 107 5.91 1.98 1.39
C HIS A 107 6.14 0.49 1.09
N ILE A 108 6.11 -0.38 2.11
CA ILE A 108 6.21 -1.83 1.93
C ILE A 108 5.05 -2.38 1.08
N LEU A 109 3.82 -1.90 1.33
CA LEU A 109 2.63 -2.30 0.58
C LEU A 109 2.67 -1.85 -0.88
N ASN A 110 3.18 -0.64 -1.16
CA ASN A 110 3.37 -0.19 -2.54
C ASN A 110 4.45 -1.01 -3.27
N GLN A 111 5.53 -1.42 -2.57
CA GLN A 111 6.51 -2.33 -3.17
C GLN A 111 5.95 -3.75 -3.40
N ARG A 112 4.92 -4.14 -2.65
CA ARG A 112 4.20 -5.41 -2.83
C ARG A 112 3.34 -5.39 -4.09
N THR A 113 2.69 -4.26 -4.43
CA THR A 113 1.87 -4.14 -5.65
C THR A 113 2.71 -4.10 -6.92
N VAL A 114 3.82 -3.34 -6.92
CA VAL A 114 4.74 -3.24 -8.07
C VAL A 114 5.48 -4.56 -8.36
N GLY A 115 5.67 -5.40 -7.34
CA GLY A 115 6.46 -6.62 -7.44
C GLY A 115 5.74 -7.86 -7.98
N ASN A 116 4.43 -7.81 -8.25
CA ASN A 116 3.54 -8.97 -8.42
C ASN A 116 3.63 -9.98 -7.25
N LYS A 117 2.50 -10.29 -6.62
CA LYS A 117 2.41 -11.43 -5.68
C LYS A 117 2.90 -12.68 -6.42
N GLY A 118 4.03 -13.25 -6.00
CA GLY A 118 4.58 -14.45 -6.64
C GLY A 118 5.50 -14.24 -7.85
N ALA A 119 6.05 -13.06 -8.12
CA ALA A 119 7.16 -12.96 -9.07
C ALA A 119 8.32 -13.86 -8.61
N LYS A 120 8.56 -14.95 -9.34
CA LYS A 120 9.72 -15.84 -9.18
C LYS A 120 10.99 -15.06 -9.54
N ALA A 121 11.48 -14.24 -8.63
CA ALA A 121 12.74 -13.56 -8.83
C ALA A 121 13.54 -13.59 -7.53
N ALA A 122 14.47 -14.55 -7.54
CA ALA A 122 15.60 -14.70 -6.64
C ALA A 122 15.21 -15.17 -5.23
N GLY A 123 15.83 -16.26 -4.75
CA GLY A 123 15.72 -16.73 -3.38
C GLY A 123 16.00 -15.64 -2.36
N PHE A 124 15.86 -15.97 -1.07
CA PHE A 124 16.21 -15.12 0.06
C PHE A 124 17.72 -14.82 0.07
N TYR A 125 18.23 -14.11 -0.94
CA TYR A 125 19.61 -13.72 -1.04
C TYR A 125 19.84 -12.62 -0.03
N TYR A 126 20.64 -12.99 0.98
CA TYR A 126 21.47 -12.06 1.73
C TYR A 126 21.92 -10.91 0.86
N HIS A 127 21.65 -9.69 1.31
CA HIS A 127 22.20 -8.47 0.76
C HIS A 127 22.33 -8.48 -0.77
N LYS A 128 21.23 -8.21 -1.50
CA LYS A 128 21.45 -7.34 -2.65
C LYS A 128 21.98 -6.04 -2.04
N PRO A 129 23.25 -5.64 -2.27
CA PRO A 129 23.64 -4.29 -1.90
C PRO A 129 22.57 -3.41 -2.53
N SER A 130 21.95 -2.52 -1.75
CA SER A 130 21.11 -1.46 -2.31
C SER A 130 21.90 -0.93 -3.48
N LYS A 131 21.46 -1.20 -4.72
CA LYS A 131 22.14 -0.68 -5.91
C LYS A 131 22.19 0.81 -5.61
N ARG A 132 23.41 1.35 -5.43
CA ARG A 132 23.55 2.78 -5.21
C ARG A 132 22.96 3.38 -6.46
N MET A 133 21.83 4.07 -6.30
CA MET A 133 21.12 4.70 -7.39
C MET A 133 22.15 5.53 -8.15
N THR A 134 22.34 5.24 -9.43
CA THR A 134 23.30 6.00 -10.22
C THR A 134 22.79 7.45 -10.34
N ALA A 135 23.68 8.40 -10.60
CA ALA A 135 23.28 9.79 -10.79
C ALA A 135 22.21 9.89 -11.90
N GLU A 136 22.37 9.13 -12.98
CA GLU A 136 21.40 9.00 -14.06
C GLU A 136 20.04 8.45 -13.59
N GLU A 137 20.00 7.39 -12.77
CA GLU A 137 18.74 6.85 -12.25
C GLU A 137 18.02 7.86 -11.33
N LEU A 138 18.78 8.67 -10.58
CA LEU A 138 18.22 9.72 -9.73
C LEU A 138 17.66 10.89 -10.55
N ILE A 139 18.36 11.26 -11.63
CA ILE A 139 17.90 12.28 -12.58
C ILE A 139 16.61 11.81 -13.27
N GLU A 140 16.57 10.57 -13.76
CA GLU A 140 15.38 10.02 -14.43
C GLU A 140 14.17 9.96 -13.48
N LEU A 141 14.36 9.52 -12.23
CA LEU A 141 13.30 9.54 -11.23
C LEU A 141 12.82 10.96 -10.92
N TYR A 142 13.75 11.91 -10.84
CA TYR A 142 13.41 13.31 -10.61
C TYR A 142 12.62 13.90 -11.79
N GLU A 143 13.05 13.65 -13.03
CA GLU A 143 12.35 14.06 -14.24
C GLU A 143 10.95 13.47 -14.33
N ASN A 144 10.81 12.17 -14.05
CA ASN A 144 9.51 11.50 -14.01
C ASN A 144 8.59 12.11 -12.94
N SER A 145 9.11 12.36 -11.73
CA SER A 145 8.33 12.99 -10.66
C SER A 145 7.89 14.42 -11.06
N ILE A 146 8.75 15.19 -11.72
CA ILE A 146 8.40 16.52 -12.23
C ILE A 146 7.32 16.41 -13.30
N ALA A 147 7.43 15.44 -14.22
CA ALA A 147 6.45 15.24 -15.27
C ALA A 147 5.06 14.91 -14.71
N GLU A 148 5.00 14.02 -13.71
CA GLU A 148 3.77 13.69 -12.98
C GLU A 148 3.18 14.93 -12.29
N HIS A 149 3.99 15.67 -11.53
CA HIS A 149 3.55 16.89 -10.85
C HIS A 149 3.06 17.98 -11.82
N LYS A 150 3.77 18.18 -12.95
CA LYS A 150 3.35 19.11 -14.00
C LYS A 150 2.03 18.68 -14.64
N SER A 151 1.84 17.38 -14.89
CA SER A 151 0.59 16.84 -15.43
C SER A 151 -0.59 17.12 -14.50
N VAL A 152 -0.45 16.82 -13.20
CA VAL A 152 -1.48 17.09 -12.19
C VAL A 152 -1.77 18.59 -12.09
N TYR A 153 -0.73 19.44 -12.07
CA TYR A 153 -0.90 20.88 -12.02
C TYR A 153 -1.63 21.44 -13.25
N ASN A 154 -1.24 21.00 -14.45
CA ASN A 154 -1.87 21.43 -15.70
C ASN A 154 -3.33 20.99 -15.76
N ASN A 155 -3.63 19.75 -15.36
CA ASN A 155 -5.00 19.25 -15.29
C ASN A 155 -5.84 20.05 -14.28
N SER A 156 -5.30 20.34 -13.10
CA SER A 156 -5.98 21.18 -12.10
C SER A 156 -6.26 22.59 -12.63
N LYS A 157 -5.28 23.22 -13.29
CA LYS A 157 -5.46 24.54 -13.93
C LYS A 157 -6.55 24.52 -15.01
N PHE A 158 -6.58 23.47 -15.83
CA PHE A 158 -7.61 23.28 -16.86
C PHE A 158 -9.00 23.13 -16.23
N ILE A 159 -9.15 22.25 -15.24
CA ILE A 159 -10.41 22.03 -14.53
C ILE A 159 -10.89 23.32 -13.86
N LYS A 160 -10.00 24.04 -13.16
CA LYS A 160 -10.33 25.33 -12.52
C LYS A 160 -10.83 26.36 -13.53
N THR A 161 -10.17 26.47 -14.68
CA THR A 161 -10.57 27.40 -15.75
C THR A 161 -11.95 27.04 -16.29
N ASN A 162 -12.22 25.76 -16.56
CA ASN A 162 -13.53 25.32 -17.02
C ASN A 162 -14.63 25.53 -15.98
N LEU A 163 -14.36 25.27 -14.70
CA LEU A 163 -15.32 25.53 -13.62
C LEU A 163 -15.66 27.01 -13.50
N LEU A 164 -14.69 27.90 -13.67
CA LEU A 164 -14.95 29.36 -13.70
C LEU A 164 -15.83 29.74 -14.89
N ILE A 165 -15.57 29.18 -16.08
CA ILE A 165 -16.40 29.42 -17.27
C ILE A 165 -17.82 28.92 -17.05
N VAL A 166 -17.99 27.70 -16.55
CA VAL A 166 -19.30 27.12 -16.23
C VAL A 166 -20.04 27.99 -15.22
N ASN A 167 -19.38 28.40 -14.15
CA ASN A 167 -19.94 29.30 -13.13
C ASN A 167 -20.45 30.61 -13.76
N GLU A 168 -19.67 31.23 -14.63
CA GLU A 168 -20.05 32.47 -15.30
C GLU A 168 -21.24 32.28 -16.25
N ILE A 169 -21.27 31.19 -17.02
CA ILE A 169 -22.41 30.84 -17.88
C ILE A 169 -23.68 30.68 -17.03
N PHE A 170 -23.59 29.97 -15.91
CA PHE A 170 -24.73 29.81 -15.00
C PHE A 170 -25.16 31.14 -14.37
N ASN A 171 -24.23 32.02 -13.99
CA ASN A 171 -24.57 33.37 -13.52
C ASN A 171 -25.36 34.15 -14.57
N ILE A 172 -24.89 34.17 -15.82
CA ILE A 172 -25.56 34.88 -16.93
C ILE A 172 -26.94 34.29 -17.19
N ILE A 173 -27.06 32.96 -17.29
CA ILE A 173 -28.34 32.29 -17.56
C ILE A 173 -29.32 32.53 -16.41
N MET A 174 -28.86 32.50 -15.16
CA MET A 174 -29.69 32.75 -13.98
C MET A 174 -30.16 34.20 -13.86
N MET A 175 -29.56 35.17 -14.56
CA MET A 175 -30.10 36.54 -14.64
C MET A 175 -31.40 36.62 -15.46
N ASN A 176 -31.73 35.60 -16.26
CA ASN A 176 -32.92 35.58 -17.09
C ASN A 176 -34.16 35.08 -16.32
N LYS A 177 -35.12 35.99 -16.07
CA LYS A 177 -36.36 35.69 -15.33
C LYS A 177 -37.24 34.61 -15.98
N SER A 178 -37.27 34.54 -17.31
CA SER A 178 -38.03 33.49 -18.02
C SER A 178 -37.45 32.10 -17.77
N PHE A 179 -36.12 32.00 -17.69
CA PHE A 179 -35.42 30.76 -17.38
C PHE A 179 -35.66 30.31 -15.94
N GLN A 180 -35.62 31.25 -14.98
CA GLN A 180 -35.97 30.98 -13.59
C GLN A 180 -37.39 30.42 -13.45
N HIS A 181 -38.35 31.00 -14.16
CA HIS A 181 -39.75 30.55 -14.12
C HIS A 181 -39.92 29.11 -14.64
N ILE A 182 -39.20 28.74 -15.70
CA ILE A 182 -39.22 27.36 -16.22
C ILE A 182 -38.61 26.39 -15.20
N LEU A 183 -37.51 26.75 -14.54
CA LEU A 183 -36.90 25.92 -13.51
C LEU A 183 -37.82 25.69 -12.31
N GLU A 184 -38.59 26.70 -11.91
CA GLU A 184 -39.59 26.59 -10.84
C GLU A 184 -40.75 25.67 -11.24
N GLN A 185 -41.24 25.77 -12.48
CA GLN A 185 -42.31 24.91 -12.99
C GLN A 185 -41.89 23.42 -13.04
N GLU A 186 -40.62 23.16 -13.35
CA GLU A 186 -40.07 21.80 -13.47
C GLU A 186 -39.48 21.26 -12.14
N ASN A 187 -39.61 21.98 -11.02
CA ASN A 187 -39.02 21.63 -9.71
C ASN A 187 -37.48 21.44 -9.74
N LEU A 188 -36.76 22.20 -10.57
CA LEU A 188 -35.30 22.12 -10.74
C LEU A 188 -34.54 23.33 -10.17
N SER A 189 -35.18 24.12 -9.31
CA SER A 189 -34.64 25.38 -8.78
C SER A 189 -33.33 25.23 -7.99
N GLU A 190 -33.05 24.04 -7.43
CA GLU A 190 -31.84 23.78 -6.64
C GLU A 190 -30.59 23.47 -7.50
N LEU A 191 -30.77 23.01 -8.75
CA LEU A 191 -29.69 22.50 -9.59
C LEU A 191 -28.62 23.56 -9.93
N PRO A 192 -28.97 24.82 -10.26
CA PRO A 192 -27.97 25.86 -10.47
C PRO A 192 -27.15 26.17 -9.21
N SER A 193 -27.76 26.12 -8.02
CA SER A 193 -27.08 26.45 -6.76
C SER A 193 -25.96 25.47 -6.40
N GLN A 194 -26.10 24.20 -6.79
CA GLN A 194 -25.09 23.16 -6.56
C GLN A 194 -23.82 23.37 -7.40
N ILE A 195 -23.93 24.06 -8.53
CA ILE A 195 -22.84 24.34 -9.46
C ILE A 195 -22.15 25.68 -9.13
N LEU A 196 -22.90 26.66 -8.63
CA LEU A 196 -22.39 28.00 -8.27
C LEU A 196 -21.64 28.03 -6.93
N ASN A 197 -22.05 27.22 -5.95
CA ASN A 197 -21.47 27.19 -4.60
C ASN A 197 -20.03 26.66 -4.46
N PRO A 198 -19.58 25.61 -5.19
CA PRO A 198 -18.26 25.01 -4.99
C PRO A 198 -17.10 25.94 -5.35
N VAL A 199 -17.30 26.83 -6.32
CA VAL A 199 -16.21 27.66 -6.89
C VAL A 199 -15.90 28.89 -6.00
N ASN A 200 -16.89 29.43 -5.30
CA ASN A 200 -16.72 30.66 -4.49
C ASN A 200 -15.99 30.46 -3.16
N LYS A 201 -15.87 29.22 -2.64
CA LYS A 201 -15.17 28.96 -1.36
C LYS A 201 -13.65 29.05 -1.47
N GLU A 202 -13.07 28.90 -2.65
CA GLU A 202 -11.60 28.92 -2.84
C GLU A 202 -11.03 30.29 -3.20
N VAL A 203 -11.85 31.26 -3.59
CA VAL A 203 -11.38 32.61 -3.98
C VAL A 203 -11.16 33.53 -2.76
N LEU A 204 -11.61 33.11 -1.56
CA LEU A 204 -11.55 33.89 -0.31
C LEU A 204 -10.44 33.43 0.67
N LYS A 205 -9.43 32.69 0.22
CA LYS A 205 -8.24 32.35 1.03
C LYS A 205 -6.95 32.77 0.37
#